data_AF-A0A9P1HH45-F1
#
_entry.id   AF-A0A9P1HH45-F1
#
_cell.length_a   1.000
_cell.length_b   1.000
_cell.length_c   1.000
_cell.angle_alpha   90.00
_cell.angle_beta   90.00
_cell.angle_gamma   90.00
#
_symmetry.space_group_name_H-M   'P 1'
#
loop_
_entity.id
_entity.type
_entity.pdbx_description
1 polymer ?
#
loop_
_entity_poly.entity_id
_entity_poly.type
_entity_poly.pdbx_seq_one_letter_code
_entity_poly.pdbx_strand_id
1 'polypeptide(L)'
;MLPTNPKELAHRMAMWILLVLICSVSIKIMLIFDFNKRSYNHIPGHCKFMEDMDNGAPAMQLLENTGEVFIVSGKRKETKGRIYVYQSKEENPGTKPQELLIQGKDFDAKNFHPSAISLYESKGRVILYVINQNCVEVLIYNRDKSLLIHRKSICESSFVSLTDIAVVGPDKFFVSRESWFDDGWLQTVELLLFNSFGCLYYFNGHHASLIQSGLQSPSAMTVDSKRNLLYIASMMSENIKMYSLDKDLSLTYRTEIALLSSPSGLYVESSSGDLWASLHPVLHQYWTYNRAMEEKKVSPSQVLRVRIQKDQLSWVITEPYSNDGATLSASSSVVFSANRLLIGGQDARLLICDVINPQIT
;
A
#
# COMPACT_ATOMS: atom_id res chain seq x y z
N MET A 1 61.84 3.91 14.28
CA MET A 1 60.53 3.32 14.64
C MET A 1 59.94 4.19 15.75
N LEU A 2 59.03 5.10 15.43
CA LEU A 2 58.42 5.98 16.43
C LEU A 2 57.44 5.17 17.28
N PRO A 3 57.52 5.21 18.62
CA PRO A 3 56.54 4.56 19.48
C PRO A 3 55.25 5.39 19.40
N THR A 4 54.27 4.93 18.62
CA THR A 4 52.95 5.56 18.60
C THR A 4 52.35 5.46 19.99
N ASN A 5 52.10 6.61 20.62
CA ASN A 5 51.44 6.68 21.92
C ASN A 5 50.12 5.87 21.83
N PRO A 6 49.87 4.88 22.70
CA PRO A 6 48.69 4.02 22.62
C PRO A 6 47.37 4.81 22.62
N LYS A 7 47.35 5.99 23.27
CA LYS A 7 46.19 6.91 23.24
C LYS A 7 45.99 7.53 21.85
N GLU A 8 47.08 7.88 21.17
CA GLU A 8 47.04 8.45 19.83
C GLU A 8 46.62 7.40 18.79
N LEU A 9 47.12 6.17 18.94
CA LEU A 9 46.69 5.03 18.12
C LEU A 9 45.20 4.73 18.33
N ALA A 10 44.72 4.69 19.58
CA ALA A 10 43.30 4.48 19.89
C ALA A 10 42.42 5.59 19.31
N HIS A 11 42.84 6.85 19.41
CA HIS A 11 42.10 7.98 18.82
C HIS A 11 42.03 7.88 17.29
N ARG A 12 43.14 7.56 16.62
CA ARG A 12 43.16 7.35 15.16
C ARG A 12 42.26 6.18 14.75
N MET A 13 42.29 5.06 15.48
CA MET A 13 41.39 3.93 15.23
C MET A 13 39.93 4.31 15.40
N ALA A 14 39.58 5.04 16.47
CA ALA A 14 38.21 5.51 16.69
C ALA A 14 37.72 6.43 15.56
N MET A 15 38.57 7.33 15.06
CA MET A 15 38.25 8.19 13.92
C MET A 15 38.03 7.38 12.62
N TRP A 16 38.88 6.37 12.36
CA TRP A 16 38.68 5.49 11.21
C TRP A 16 37.39 4.66 11.31
N ILE A 17 37.09 4.11 12.49
CA ILE A 17 35.84 3.38 12.73
C ILE A 17 34.64 4.31 12.50
N LEU A 18 34.68 5.54 13.04
CA LEU A 18 33.62 6.52 12.84
C LEU A 18 33.46 6.88 11.36
N LEU A 19 34.56 7.10 10.64
CA LEU A 19 34.52 7.40 9.20
C LEU A 19 33.89 6.23 8.41
N VAL A 20 34.30 5.00 8.69
CA VAL A 20 33.75 3.80 8.05
C VAL A 20 32.26 3.67 8.34
N LEU A 21 31.83 3.90 9.59
CA LEU A 21 30.41 3.90 9.97
C LEU A 21 29.63 4.97 9.20
N ILE A 22 30.14 6.20 9.12
CA ILE A 22 29.50 7.29 8.37
C ILE A 22 29.39 6.92 6.89
N CYS A 23 30.48 6.47 6.26
CA CYS A 23 30.46 6.04 4.87
C CYS A 23 29.47 4.90 4.62
N SER A 24 29.44 3.90 5.50
CA SER A 24 28.50 2.77 5.41
C SER A 24 27.05 3.24 5.51
N VAL A 25 26.74 4.14 6.44
CA VAL A 25 25.39 4.70 6.60
C VAL A 25 25.02 5.55 5.38
N SER A 26 25.92 6.40 4.88
CA SER A 26 25.68 7.22 3.70
C SER A 26 25.43 6.38 2.45
N ILE A 27 26.21 5.33 2.22
CA ILE A 27 25.98 4.40 1.08
C ILE A 27 24.63 3.71 1.24
N LYS A 28 24.30 3.23 2.44
CA LYS A 28 23.02 2.58 2.72
C LYS A 28 21.84 3.53 2.45
N ILE A 29 21.93 4.78 2.91
CA ILE A 29 20.94 5.82 2.60
C ILE A 29 20.84 6.04 1.10
N MET A 30 21.97 6.19 0.39
CA MET A 30 21.97 6.42 -1.05
C MET A 30 21.28 5.31 -1.82
N LEU A 31 21.51 4.05 -1.42
CA LEU A 31 20.90 2.87 -2.05
C LEU A 31 19.41 2.79 -1.77
N ILE A 32 18.97 2.96 -0.52
CA ILE A 32 17.55 2.75 -0.16
C ILE A 32 16.67 3.93 -0.60
N PHE A 33 17.20 5.13 -0.63
CA PHE A 33 16.48 6.30 -1.15
C PHE A 33 16.54 6.40 -2.68
N ASP A 34 17.17 5.44 -3.36
CA ASP A 34 17.16 5.34 -4.81
C ASP A 34 17.68 6.58 -5.53
N PHE A 35 18.70 7.24 -4.98
CA PHE A 35 19.24 8.48 -5.56
C PHE A 35 19.73 8.32 -7.00
N ASN A 36 20.09 7.10 -7.40
CA ASN A 36 20.58 6.79 -8.74
C ASN A 36 19.57 6.05 -9.63
N LYS A 37 18.40 5.62 -9.11
CA LYS A 37 17.39 4.96 -9.95
C LYS A 37 16.66 5.98 -10.81
N ARG A 38 16.20 5.54 -11.98
CA ARG A 38 15.38 6.31 -12.91
C ARG A 38 14.23 5.44 -13.40
N SER A 39 13.07 6.05 -13.59
CA SER A 39 11.92 5.41 -14.21
C SER A 39 11.94 5.65 -15.72
N TYR A 40 11.51 4.65 -16.50
CA TYR A 40 11.40 4.73 -17.95
C TYR A 40 9.96 4.58 -18.38
N ASN A 41 9.45 5.61 -19.05
CA ASN A 41 8.03 5.70 -19.36
C ASN A 41 7.57 4.61 -20.34
N HIS A 42 6.57 3.83 -19.94
CA HIS A 42 5.79 2.95 -20.82
C HIS A 42 4.41 2.69 -20.24
N ILE A 43 3.47 2.35 -21.12
CA ILE A 43 2.07 2.12 -20.79
C ILE A 43 1.60 0.81 -21.42
N PRO A 44 0.65 0.09 -20.79
CA PRO A 44 0.18 -1.21 -21.28
C PRO A 44 -0.81 -1.10 -22.46
N GLY A 45 -1.28 0.12 -22.75
CA GLY A 45 -2.26 0.45 -23.78
C GLY A 45 -2.77 1.87 -23.60
N HIS A 46 -3.94 2.17 -24.17
CA HIS A 46 -4.55 3.49 -24.06
C HIS A 46 -4.96 3.79 -22.61
N CYS A 47 -4.52 4.92 -22.07
CA CYS A 47 -4.80 5.34 -20.70
C CYS A 47 -5.60 6.65 -20.68
N LYS A 48 -6.54 6.75 -19.74
CA LYS A 48 -7.34 7.96 -19.48
C LYS A 48 -7.48 8.22 -17.99
N PHE A 49 -7.59 9.48 -17.60
CA PHE A 49 -7.94 9.83 -16.23
C PHE A 49 -9.43 9.59 -15.99
N MET A 50 -9.75 9.18 -14.77
CA MET A 50 -11.11 9.20 -14.29
C MET A 50 -11.47 10.66 -13.94
N GLU A 51 -12.56 11.15 -14.52
CA GLU A 51 -13.08 12.47 -14.22
C GLU A 51 -13.57 12.55 -12.76
N ASP A 52 -13.59 13.76 -12.21
CA ASP A 52 -14.16 14.07 -10.89
C ASP A 52 -13.43 13.40 -9.70
N MET A 53 -12.18 12.95 -9.89
CA MET A 53 -11.34 12.31 -8.86
C MET A 53 -9.94 12.96 -8.75
N ASP A 54 -9.89 14.20 -8.25
CA ASP A 54 -8.63 14.94 -8.11
C ASP A 54 -7.96 14.82 -6.73
N ASN A 55 -8.67 14.30 -5.71
CA ASN A 55 -8.20 14.27 -4.31
C ASN A 55 -7.50 12.96 -3.92
N GLY A 56 -6.80 12.31 -4.84
CA GLY A 56 -6.15 11.03 -4.56
C GLY A 56 -7.06 9.81 -4.70
N ALA A 57 -6.46 8.68 -5.03
CA ALA A 57 -7.01 7.34 -4.93
C ALA A 57 -6.03 6.43 -4.14
N PRO A 58 -5.80 6.72 -2.84
CA PRO A 58 -4.81 6.03 -2.01
C PRO A 58 -5.00 4.52 -1.95
N ALA A 59 -6.25 4.04 -1.96
CA ALA A 59 -6.58 2.61 -1.87
C ALA A 59 -7.83 2.27 -2.69
N MET A 60 -7.86 1.04 -3.22
CA MET A 60 -8.96 0.50 -4.00
C MET A 60 -9.15 -0.98 -3.70
N GLN A 61 -10.38 -1.46 -3.79
CA GLN A 61 -10.68 -2.88 -3.63
C GLN A 61 -11.79 -3.33 -4.58
N LEU A 62 -11.56 -4.41 -5.32
CA LEU A 62 -12.53 -5.01 -6.24
C LEU A 62 -13.44 -6.01 -5.53
N LEU A 63 -14.75 -5.86 -5.72
CA LEU A 63 -15.75 -6.88 -5.44
C LEU A 63 -15.95 -7.75 -6.69
N GLU A 64 -15.26 -8.90 -6.70
CA GLU A 64 -15.14 -9.80 -7.85
C GLU A 64 -16.48 -10.25 -8.45
N ASN A 65 -17.45 -10.58 -7.59
CA ASN A 65 -18.75 -11.11 -7.98
C ASN A 65 -19.52 -10.13 -8.86
N THR A 66 -19.47 -8.84 -8.53
CA THR A 66 -20.23 -7.78 -9.21
C THR A 66 -19.38 -6.99 -10.20
N GLY A 67 -18.05 -6.98 -10.04
CA GLY A 67 -17.16 -6.10 -10.81
C GLY A 67 -17.15 -4.65 -10.31
N GLU A 68 -17.62 -4.41 -9.09
CA GLU A 68 -17.65 -3.10 -8.44
C GLU A 68 -16.30 -2.83 -7.76
N VAL A 69 -15.63 -1.73 -8.11
CA VAL A 69 -14.39 -1.27 -7.47
C VAL A 69 -14.74 -0.17 -6.49
N PHE A 70 -14.44 -0.40 -5.21
CA PHE A 70 -14.53 0.63 -4.19
C PHE A 70 -13.23 1.42 -4.16
N ILE A 71 -13.34 2.74 -4.23
CA ILE A 71 -12.18 3.65 -4.30
C ILE A 71 -12.27 4.62 -3.14
N VAL A 72 -11.20 4.67 -2.34
CA VAL A 72 -11.05 5.64 -1.26
C VAL A 72 -10.38 6.90 -1.81
N SER A 73 -10.82 8.08 -1.38
CA SER A 73 -10.25 9.37 -1.78
C SER A 73 -10.22 10.36 -0.61
N GLY A 74 -9.32 11.34 -0.66
CA GLY A 74 -9.24 12.42 0.34
C GLY A 74 -8.52 12.04 1.64
N LYS A 75 -7.36 11.37 1.54
CA LYS A 75 -6.51 10.98 2.69
C LYS A 75 -5.92 12.18 3.43
N ARG A 76 -5.68 13.30 2.72
CA ARG A 76 -5.08 14.52 3.29
C ARG A 76 -6.08 15.26 4.18
N LYS A 77 -5.59 15.92 5.24
CA LYS A 77 -6.43 16.64 6.21
C LYS A 77 -7.16 17.83 5.59
N GLU A 78 -6.60 18.39 4.53
CA GLU A 78 -7.12 19.52 3.77
C GLU A 78 -8.27 19.12 2.84
N THR A 79 -8.40 17.81 2.56
CA THR A 79 -9.41 17.26 1.65
C THR A 79 -10.49 16.51 2.42
N LYS A 80 -11.71 16.53 1.90
CA LYS A 80 -12.81 15.74 2.48
C LYS A 80 -12.71 14.30 2.01
N GLY A 81 -12.57 13.36 2.95
CA GLY A 81 -12.59 11.93 2.66
C GLY A 81 -13.91 11.47 2.05
N ARG A 82 -13.82 10.65 1.01
CA ARG A 82 -14.97 10.09 0.28
C ARG A 82 -14.69 8.66 -0.13
N ILE A 83 -15.75 7.89 -0.35
CA ILE A 83 -15.68 6.55 -0.96
C ILE A 83 -16.52 6.58 -2.21
N TYR A 84 -15.96 6.08 -3.31
CA TYR A 84 -16.64 5.92 -4.58
C TYR A 84 -16.82 4.45 -4.90
N VAL A 85 -17.81 4.15 -5.74
CA VAL A 85 -17.96 2.85 -6.41
C VAL A 85 -17.88 3.05 -7.92
N TYR A 86 -17.08 2.22 -8.58
CA TYR A 86 -16.90 2.23 -10.02
C TYR A 86 -17.19 0.85 -10.61
N GLN A 87 -18.07 0.78 -11.61
CA GLN A 87 -18.41 -0.48 -12.26
C GLN A 87 -17.42 -0.80 -13.38
N SER A 88 -16.49 -1.73 -13.12
CA SER A 88 -15.41 -2.07 -14.05
C SER A 88 -15.88 -2.91 -15.23
N LYS A 89 -16.91 -3.75 -15.05
CA LYS A 89 -17.43 -4.66 -16.09
C LYS A 89 -18.34 -3.98 -17.10
N GLU A 90 -18.67 -2.70 -16.93
CA GLU A 90 -19.47 -1.99 -17.92
C GLU A 90 -18.63 -1.62 -19.15
N GLU A 91 -19.17 -1.97 -20.33
CA GLU A 91 -18.57 -1.66 -21.62
C GLU A 91 -18.56 -0.17 -21.93
N ASN A 92 -19.32 0.65 -21.18
CA ASN A 92 -19.41 2.09 -21.41
C ASN A 92 -18.12 2.80 -20.95
N PRO A 93 -17.34 3.38 -21.89
CA PRO A 93 -16.10 4.09 -21.55
C PRO A 93 -16.33 5.43 -20.84
N GLY A 94 -17.58 5.80 -20.51
CA GLY A 94 -17.95 7.02 -19.78
C GLY A 94 -18.57 6.78 -18.41
N THR A 95 -18.59 5.55 -17.87
CA THR A 95 -19.14 5.30 -16.54
C THR A 95 -18.33 6.07 -15.49
N LYS A 96 -18.96 7.05 -14.84
CA LYS A 96 -18.35 7.85 -13.79
C LYS A 96 -18.37 7.10 -12.46
N PRO A 97 -17.37 7.29 -11.59
CA PRO A 97 -17.42 6.78 -10.23
C PRO A 97 -18.58 7.44 -9.49
N GLN A 98 -19.41 6.65 -8.82
CA GLN A 98 -20.50 7.14 -8.00
C GLN A 98 -20.04 7.34 -6.57
N GLU A 99 -20.18 8.54 -6.02
CA GLU A 99 -19.92 8.81 -4.60
C GLU A 99 -20.94 8.08 -3.73
N LEU A 100 -20.44 7.36 -2.72
CA LEU A 100 -21.27 6.68 -1.72
C LEU A 100 -21.41 7.54 -0.47
N LEU A 101 -22.65 7.94 -0.17
CA LEU A 101 -22.93 8.69 1.05
C LEU A 101 -22.82 7.78 2.27
N ILE A 102 -22.08 8.22 3.28
CA ILE A 102 -21.94 7.51 4.56
C ILE A 102 -22.99 8.05 5.54
N GLN A 103 -23.83 7.16 6.07
CA GLN A 103 -24.85 7.46 7.06
C GLN A 103 -24.56 6.73 8.37
N GLY A 104 -24.53 7.47 9.47
CA GLY A 104 -24.40 6.92 10.82
C GLY A 104 -24.51 8.05 11.83
N LYS A 105 -25.13 7.80 12.98
CA LYS A 105 -25.24 8.82 14.04
C LYS A 105 -23.88 9.10 14.69
N ASP A 106 -23.04 8.08 14.78
CA ASP A 106 -21.75 8.13 15.47
C ASP A 106 -20.57 8.37 14.51
N PHE A 107 -20.85 8.61 13.22
CA PHE A 107 -19.83 8.82 12.21
C PHE A 107 -19.41 10.28 12.13
N ASP A 108 -18.13 10.54 12.40
CA ASP A 108 -17.54 11.87 12.27
C ASP A 108 -17.10 12.14 10.82
N ALA A 109 -18.01 12.68 10.02
CA ALA A 109 -17.74 13.03 8.63
C ALA A 109 -16.72 14.17 8.45
N LYS A 110 -16.39 14.95 9.49
CA LYS A 110 -15.42 16.05 9.40
C LYS A 110 -13.98 15.55 9.49
N ASN A 111 -13.75 14.54 10.32
CA ASN A 111 -12.43 13.94 10.54
C ASN A 111 -12.24 12.62 9.76
N PHE A 112 -13.02 12.42 8.70
CA PHE A 112 -12.90 11.25 7.86
C PHE A 112 -11.80 11.46 6.81
N HIS A 113 -10.65 10.85 7.06
CA HIS A 113 -9.46 10.86 6.22
C HIS A 113 -9.02 9.42 5.95
N PRO A 114 -9.72 8.72 5.04
CA PRO A 114 -9.51 7.31 4.83
C PRO A 114 -8.20 7.04 4.07
N SER A 115 -7.43 6.05 4.53
CA SER A 115 -6.12 5.70 3.95
C SER A 115 -6.15 4.37 3.21
N ALA A 116 -6.85 3.36 3.73
CA ALA A 116 -6.90 2.01 3.19
C ALA A 116 -8.30 1.40 3.29
N ILE A 117 -8.56 0.38 2.47
CA ILE A 117 -9.85 -0.30 2.41
C ILE A 117 -9.65 -1.80 2.17
N SER A 118 -10.44 -2.61 2.87
CA SER A 118 -10.61 -4.02 2.58
C SER A 118 -12.08 -4.39 2.71
N LEU A 119 -12.52 -5.39 1.95
CA LEU A 119 -13.91 -5.83 1.94
C LEU A 119 -14.06 -7.24 2.51
N TYR A 120 -15.26 -7.51 3.03
CA TYR A 120 -15.70 -8.85 3.39
C TYR A 120 -17.12 -9.06 2.88
N GLU A 121 -17.31 -10.10 2.08
CA GLU A 121 -18.62 -10.48 1.56
C GLU A 121 -19.11 -11.75 2.26
N SER A 122 -20.34 -11.72 2.76
CA SER A 122 -20.99 -12.90 3.33
C SER A 122 -22.48 -12.91 3.03
N LYS A 123 -22.95 -13.96 2.34
CA LYS A 123 -24.38 -14.15 2.01
C LYS A 123 -24.99 -12.92 1.31
N GLY A 124 -24.24 -12.33 0.37
CA GLY A 124 -24.67 -11.13 -0.38
C GLY A 124 -24.60 -9.81 0.38
N ARG A 125 -24.18 -9.80 1.66
CA ARG A 125 -23.86 -8.58 2.39
C ARG A 125 -22.40 -8.24 2.21
N VAL A 126 -22.14 -7.01 1.78
CA VAL A 126 -20.80 -6.45 1.59
C VAL A 126 -20.50 -5.51 2.75
N ILE A 127 -19.41 -5.77 3.45
CA ILE A 127 -18.92 -4.95 4.56
C ILE A 127 -17.55 -4.41 4.16
N LEU A 128 -17.38 -3.09 4.25
CA LEU A 128 -16.13 -2.41 4.03
C LEU A 128 -15.49 -2.09 5.37
N TYR A 129 -14.20 -2.36 5.48
CA TYR A 129 -13.35 -1.99 6.60
C TYR A 129 -12.38 -0.95 6.08
N VAL A 130 -12.49 0.28 6.59
CA VAL A 130 -11.73 1.43 6.10
C VAL A 130 -10.86 1.96 7.22
N ILE A 131 -9.55 2.05 6.99
CA ILE A 131 -8.67 2.71 7.95
C ILE A 131 -8.90 4.21 7.86
N ASN A 132 -9.22 4.82 8.99
CA ASN A 132 -9.31 6.25 9.19
C ASN A 132 -8.35 6.63 10.32
N GLN A 133 -7.18 7.17 9.98
CA GLN A 133 -6.10 7.47 10.92
C GLN A 133 -5.71 6.23 11.77
N ASN A 134 -6.06 6.24 13.06
CA ASN A 134 -5.72 5.20 14.04
C ASN A 134 -6.91 4.27 14.36
N CYS A 135 -8.00 4.36 13.60
CA CYS A 135 -9.19 3.54 13.78
C CYS A 135 -9.60 2.84 12.48
N VAL A 136 -10.37 1.76 12.62
CA VAL A 136 -10.99 1.05 11.50
C VAL A 136 -12.49 1.30 11.54
N GLU A 137 -13.00 1.97 10.52
CA GLU A 137 -14.43 2.22 10.31
C GLU A 137 -15.07 1.02 9.62
N VAL A 138 -16.14 0.47 10.22
CA VAL A 138 -16.89 -0.65 9.65
C VAL A 138 -18.17 -0.12 9.00
N LEU A 139 -18.23 -0.23 7.68
CA LEU A 139 -19.32 0.30 6.85
C LEU A 139 -20.05 -0.85 6.14
N ILE A 140 -21.37 -0.85 6.16
CA ILE A 140 -22.20 -1.82 5.44
C ILE A 140 -22.65 -1.18 4.14
N TYR A 141 -22.36 -1.83 3.01
CA TYR A 141 -22.80 -1.35 1.71
C TYR A 141 -24.25 -1.77 1.42
N ASN A 142 -25.09 -0.76 1.21
CA ASN A 142 -26.46 -0.94 0.73
C ASN A 142 -26.49 -0.64 -0.78
N ARG A 143 -26.56 -1.70 -1.57
CA ARG A 143 -26.53 -1.63 -3.03
C ARG A 143 -27.75 -0.89 -3.61
N ASP A 144 -28.94 -1.21 -3.14
CA ASP A 144 -30.21 -0.64 -3.64
C ASP A 144 -30.26 0.89 -3.51
N LYS A 145 -29.70 1.41 -2.42
CA LYS A 145 -29.66 2.85 -2.14
C LYS A 145 -28.34 3.52 -2.49
N SER A 146 -27.35 2.74 -2.96
CA SER A 146 -25.98 3.21 -3.21
C SER A 146 -25.42 4.07 -2.07
N LEU A 147 -25.50 3.54 -0.84
CA LEU A 147 -25.02 4.22 0.36
C LEU A 147 -24.26 3.27 1.28
N LEU A 148 -23.49 3.86 2.19
CA LEU A 148 -22.74 3.16 3.22
C LEU A 148 -23.38 3.46 4.58
N ILE A 149 -23.72 2.41 5.32
CA ILE A 149 -24.23 2.53 6.69
C ILE A 149 -23.08 2.29 7.64
N HIS A 150 -22.67 3.32 8.38
CA HIS A 150 -21.67 3.18 9.42
C HIS A 150 -22.24 2.34 10.57
N ARG A 151 -21.50 1.28 10.93
CA ARG A 151 -21.89 0.32 11.98
C ARG A 151 -21.17 0.61 13.29
N LYS A 152 -19.85 0.79 13.23
CA LYS A 152 -18.98 1.01 14.40
C LYS A 152 -17.58 1.46 13.95
N SER A 153 -16.87 2.11 14.87
CA SER A 153 -15.45 2.41 14.78
C SER A 153 -14.68 1.51 15.74
N ILE A 154 -13.63 0.84 15.26
CA ILE A 154 -12.76 -0.02 16.06
C ILE A 154 -11.44 0.73 16.26
N CYS A 155 -11.20 1.18 17.49
CA CYS A 155 -9.99 1.89 17.89
C CYS A 155 -9.33 1.11 19.02
N GLU A 156 -8.04 0.79 18.87
CA GLU A 156 -7.24 0.07 19.85
C GLU A 156 -6.03 0.91 20.23
N SER A 157 -5.53 0.77 21.45
CA SER A 157 -4.33 1.51 21.90
C SER A 157 -3.07 1.13 21.11
N SER A 158 -3.06 -0.05 20.49
CA SER A 158 -1.99 -0.54 19.62
C SER A 158 -2.04 0.05 18.21
N PHE A 159 -3.20 0.59 17.79
CA PHE A 159 -3.38 1.17 16.46
C PHE A 159 -2.80 2.58 16.45
N VAL A 160 -1.60 2.68 15.90
CA VAL A 160 -0.88 3.93 15.71
C VAL A 160 -0.26 3.87 14.32
N SER A 161 -0.47 4.89 13.49
CA SER A 161 0.09 4.95 12.14
C SER A 161 -0.22 3.70 11.30
N LEU A 162 -1.52 3.37 11.21
CA LEU A 162 -1.99 2.24 10.42
C LEU A 162 -1.86 2.54 8.92
N THR A 163 -1.30 1.60 8.17
CA THR A 163 -1.08 1.75 6.72
C THR A 163 -2.10 1.03 5.89
N ASP A 164 -2.30 -0.25 6.15
CA ASP A 164 -3.16 -1.11 5.35
C ASP A 164 -3.87 -2.17 6.19
N ILE A 165 -4.92 -2.75 5.63
CA ILE A 165 -5.81 -3.72 6.28
C ILE A 165 -6.12 -4.88 5.34
N ALA A 166 -6.11 -6.10 5.89
CA ALA A 166 -6.52 -7.29 5.16
C ALA A 166 -7.56 -8.08 5.97
N VAL A 167 -8.80 -8.10 5.49
CA VAL A 167 -9.92 -8.73 6.19
C VAL A 167 -10.01 -10.21 5.84
N VAL A 168 -10.07 -11.06 6.86
CA VAL A 168 -10.13 -12.53 6.73
C VAL A 168 -11.44 -13.12 7.28
N GLY A 169 -12.27 -12.29 7.89
CA GLY A 169 -13.56 -12.71 8.44
C GLY A 169 -14.39 -11.54 8.98
N PRO A 170 -15.59 -11.83 9.51
CA PRO A 170 -16.45 -10.81 10.08
C PRO A 170 -15.79 -10.27 11.35
N ASP A 171 -15.43 -8.98 11.33
CA ASP A 171 -14.68 -8.28 12.37
C ASP A 171 -13.35 -8.97 12.73
N LYS A 172 -12.75 -9.68 11.76
CA LYS A 172 -11.45 -10.33 11.89
C LYS A 172 -10.53 -9.90 10.75
N PHE A 173 -9.43 -9.26 11.09
CA PHE A 173 -8.56 -8.66 10.08
C PHE A 173 -7.13 -8.50 10.59
N PHE A 174 -6.20 -8.41 9.65
CA PHE A 174 -4.83 -7.98 9.89
C PHE A 174 -4.71 -6.48 9.61
N VAL A 175 -3.94 -5.77 10.42
CA VAL A 175 -3.55 -4.38 10.14
C VAL A 175 -2.04 -4.23 10.25
N SER A 176 -1.47 -3.48 9.33
CA SER A 176 -0.06 -3.12 9.34
C SER A 176 0.12 -1.74 9.98
N ARG A 177 1.18 -1.63 10.76
CA ARG A 177 1.69 -0.39 11.30
C ARG A 177 3.03 -0.08 10.67
N GLU A 178 3.17 1.09 10.06
CA GLU A 178 4.38 1.47 9.33
C GLU A 178 5.60 1.60 10.25
N SER A 179 5.40 2.37 11.32
CA SER A 179 6.45 2.91 12.16
C SER A 179 6.00 2.99 13.61
N TRP A 180 6.96 3.06 14.52
CA TRP A 180 6.72 3.29 15.94
C TRP A 180 6.23 4.72 16.19
N PHE A 181 6.87 5.72 15.60
CA PHE A 181 6.40 7.09 15.73
C PHE A 181 5.34 7.42 14.69
N ASP A 182 4.35 8.20 15.10
CA ASP A 182 3.36 8.80 14.20
C ASP A 182 3.98 10.00 13.44
N ASP A 183 3.34 10.40 12.35
CA ASP A 183 3.78 11.42 11.38
C ASP A 183 4.71 12.50 11.96
N GLY A 184 5.92 12.66 11.41
CA GLY A 184 6.82 13.76 11.79
C GLY A 184 8.31 13.49 11.64
N TRP A 185 9.12 14.32 12.32
CA TRP A 185 10.58 14.24 12.23
C TRP A 185 11.15 12.98 12.91
N LEU A 186 10.53 12.51 14.00
CA LEU A 186 10.93 11.27 14.67
C LEU A 186 10.71 10.05 13.77
N GLN A 187 9.56 9.98 13.10
CA GLN A 187 9.28 8.96 12.09
C GLN A 187 10.28 9.03 10.93
N THR A 188 10.67 10.24 10.51
CA THR A 188 11.70 10.42 9.47
C THR A 188 13.05 9.87 9.93
N VAL A 189 13.46 10.17 11.16
CA VAL A 189 14.72 9.64 11.73
C VAL A 189 14.65 8.12 11.87
N GLU A 190 13.51 7.59 12.30
CA GLU A 190 13.26 6.16 12.39
C GLU A 190 13.44 5.45 11.04
N LEU A 191 12.84 6.00 9.99
CA LEU A 191 12.92 5.47 8.63
C LEU A 191 14.33 5.63 8.03
N LEU A 192 15.03 6.75 8.32
CA LEU A 192 16.43 6.96 7.93
C LEU A 192 17.41 6.01 8.62
N LEU A 193 17.12 5.62 9.86
CA LEU A 193 17.93 4.64 10.60
C LEU A 193 17.68 3.19 10.13
N PHE A 194 16.71 2.99 9.23
CA PHE A 194 16.31 1.68 8.72
C PHE A 194 15.93 0.70 9.83
N ASN A 195 15.35 1.21 10.91
CA ASN A 195 14.88 0.36 11.99
C ASN A 195 13.63 -0.38 11.54
N SER A 196 13.60 -1.70 11.78
CA SER A 196 12.47 -2.56 11.43
C SER A 196 11.39 -2.51 12.53
N PHE A 197 10.85 -1.33 12.81
CA PHE A 197 9.84 -1.15 13.87
C PHE A 197 8.40 -1.34 13.39
N GLY A 198 8.20 -1.56 12.09
CA GLY A 198 6.92 -1.92 11.53
C GLY A 198 6.41 -3.25 12.11
N CYS A 199 5.10 -3.32 12.32
CA CYS A 199 4.45 -4.44 12.99
C CYS A 199 3.19 -4.85 12.23
N LEU A 200 2.82 -6.13 12.41
CA LEU A 200 1.57 -6.71 11.97
C LEU A 200 0.74 -7.10 13.20
N TYR A 201 -0.47 -6.56 13.27
CA TYR A 201 -1.44 -6.94 14.28
C TYR A 201 -2.57 -7.75 13.65
N TYR A 202 -3.11 -8.69 14.43
CA TYR A 202 -4.34 -9.41 14.13
C TYR A 202 -5.41 -9.05 15.13
N PHE A 203 -6.55 -8.57 14.64
CA PHE A 203 -7.73 -8.28 15.42
C PHE A 203 -8.72 -9.44 15.33
N ASN A 204 -9.08 -10.02 16.47
CA ASN A 204 -9.92 -11.22 16.54
C ASN A 204 -11.43 -10.93 16.71
N GLY A 205 -11.83 -9.66 16.70
CA GLY A 205 -13.19 -9.19 16.99
C GLY A 205 -13.33 -8.49 18.34
N HIS A 206 -12.36 -8.67 19.24
CA HIS A 206 -12.39 -8.11 20.59
C HIS A 206 -11.11 -7.37 20.96
N HIS A 207 -9.95 -7.93 20.63
CA HIS A 207 -8.65 -7.32 20.92
C HIS A 207 -7.67 -7.53 19.76
N ALA A 208 -6.75 -6.58 19.62
CA ALA A 208 -5.61 -6.68 18.71
C ALA A 208 -4.44 -7.40 19.38
N SER A 209 -3.83 -8.33 18.64
CA SER A 209 -2.66 -9.11 19.08
C SER A 209 -1.50 -8.91 18.11
N LEU A 210 -0.28 -8.75 18.62
CA LEU A 210 0.92 -8.63 17.80
C LEU A 210 1.28 -10.00 17.21
N ILE A 211 1.33 -10.11 15.88
CA ILE A 211 1.67 -11.35 15.19
C ILE A 211 3.12 -11.35 14.71
N GLN A 212 3.57 -10.22 14.14
CA GLN A 212 4.91 -10.08 13.61
C GLN A 212 5.44 -8.69 13.93
N SER A 213 6.65 -8.61 14.47
CA SER A 213 7.44 -7.38 14.57
C SER A 213 8.64 -7.48 13.63
N GLY A 214 9.40 -6.41 13.47
CA GLY A 214 10.59 -6.45 12.62
C GLY A 214 10.30 -6.23 11.13
N LEU A 215 9.16 -5.65 10.77
CA LEU A 215 8.85 -5.33 9.37
C LEU A 215 9.45 -3.96 9.00
N GLN A 216 9.94 -3.83 7.77
CA GLN A 216 10.60 -2.61 7.28
C GLN A 216 9.59 -1.75 6.52
N SER A 217 8.82 -0.93 7.26
CA SER A 217 7.70 -0.13 6.73
C SER A 217 6.71 -1.00 5.92
N PRO A 218 5.89 -1.83 6.59
CA PRO A 218 4.86 -2.61 5.92
C PRO A 218 3.80 -1.65 5.36
N SER A 219 3.81 -1.46 4.04
CA SER A 219 3.05 -0.42 3.36
C SER A 219 1.72 -0.92 2.81
N ALA A 220 1.66 -2.18 2.38
CA ALA A 220 0.47 -2.77 1.79
C ALA A 220 0.36 -4.27 2.08
N MET A 221 -0.86 -4.78 2.06
CA MET A 221 -1.17 -6.18 2.33
C MET A 221 -2.38 -6.65 1.53
N THR A 222 -2.40 -7.94 1.20
CA THR A 222 -3.58 -8.53 0.56
C THR A 222 -3.63 -10.03 0.83
N VAL A 223 -4.83 -10.60 0.76
CA VAL A 223 -5.10 -12.01 1.05
C VAL A 223 -5.59 -12.71 -0.20
N ASP A 224 -4.96 -13.82 -0.53
CA ASP A 224 -5.48 -14.80 -1.47
C ASP A 224 -6.24 -15.88 -0.69
N SER A 225 -7.56 -15.70 -0.62
CA SER A 225 -8.46 -16.64 0.08
C SER A 225 -8.54 -18.02 -0.57
N LYS A 226 -8.17 -18.16 -1.85
CA LYS A 226 -8.21 -19.47 -2.55
C LYS A 226 -6.99 -20.31 -2.20
N ARG A 227 -5.82 -19.67 -2.09
CA ARG A 227 -4.54 -20.32 -1.75
C ARG A 227 -4.21 -20.25 -0.25
N ASN A 228 -4.99 -19.51 0.53
CA ASN A 228 -4.72 -19.19 1.94
C ASN A 228 -3.33 -18.56 2.11
N LEU A 229 -3.06 -17.51 1.34
CA LEU A 229 -1.80 -16.77 1.39
C LEU A 229 -2.06 -15.32 1.82
N LEU A 230 -1.20 -14.81 2.69
CA LEU A 230 -1.12 -13.39 3.04
C LEU A 230 0.17 -12.82 2.45
N TYR A 231 0.04 -11.75 1.68
CA TYR A 231 1.17 -11.00 1.13
C TYR A 231 1.33 -9.71 1.91
N ILE A 232 2.56 -9.39 2.29
CA ILE A 232 2.91 -8.16 3.00
C ILE A 232 4.04 -7.48 2.24
N ALA A 233 3.73 -6.35 1.62
CA ALA A 233 4.69 -5.46 1.00
C ALA A 233 5.43 -4.65 2.06
N SER A 234 6.75 -4.59 1.93
CA SER A 234 7.61 -3.76 2.79
C SER A 234 8.33 -2.74 1.92
N MET A 235 8.00 -1.46 2.13
CA MET A 235 8.44 -0.35 1.27
C MET A 235 9.96 -0.19 1.29
N MET A 236 10.56 -0.23 2.49
CA MET A 236 11.98 0.07 2.69
C MET A 236 12.90 -1.11 2.36
N SER A 237 12.38 -2.35 2.36
CA SER A 237 13.12 -3.55 1.92
C SER A 237 12.85 -3.94 0.47
N GLU A 238 12.02 -3.17 -0.26
CA GLU A 238 11.71 -3.40 -1.68
C GLU A 238 11.26 -4.84 -1.97
N ASN A 239 10.46 -5.43 -1.08
CA ASN A 239 10.05 -6.83 -1.19
C ASN A 239 8.60 -7.07 -0.76
N ILE A 240 8.09 -8.23 -1.16
CA ILE A 240 6.81 -8.76 -0.70
C ILE A 240 7.09 -10.07 0.04
N LYS A 241 6.77 -10.12 1.32
CA LYS A 241 6.83 -11.35 2.12
C LYS A 241 5.54 -12.14 1.95
N MET A 242 5.67 -13.43 1.67
CA MET A 242 4.55 -14.36 1.52
C MET A 242 4.45 -15.25 2.75
N TYR A 243 3.26 -15.31 3.33
CA TYR A 243 2.93 -16.15 4.47
C TYR A 243 1.79 -17.10 4.10
N SER A 244 1.84 -18.35 4.55
CA SER A 244 0.63 -19.18 4.56
C SER A 244 -0.21 -18.84 5.77
N LEU A 245 -1.50 -18.65 5.51
CA LEU A 245 -2.53 -18.42 6.51
C LEU A 245 -3.16 -19.76 6.86
N ASP A 246 -2.81 -20.28 8.04
CA ASP A 246 -3.35 -21.54 8.53
C ASP A 246 -4.80 -21.37 9.02
N LYS A 247 -5.53 -22.49 9.24
CA LYS A 247 -6.96 -22.44 9.61
C LYS A 247 -7.23 -21.77 10.95
N ASP A 248 -6.25 -21.80 11.84
CA ASP A 248 -6.26 -21.11 13.13
C ASP A 248 -5.85 -19.63 13.02
N LEU A 249 -5.61 -19.16 11.79
CA LEU A 249 -5.14 -17.82 11.44
C LEU A 249 -3.71 -17.53 11.90
N SER A 250 -2.94 -18.58 12.20
CA SER A 250 -1.49 -18.46 12.36
C SER A 250 -0.82 -18.22 11.00
N LEU A 251 0.32 -17.52 11.03
CA LEU A 251 1.08 -17.16 9.85
C LEU A 251 2.40 -17.92 9.84
N THR A 252 2.63 -18.68 8.77
CA THR A 252 3.91 -19.36 8.54
C THR A 252 4.62 -18.71 7.37
N TYR A 253 5.83 -18.17 7.61
CA TYR A 253 6.65 -17.56 6.55
C TYR A 253 7.01 -18.58 5.47
N ARG A 254 6.89 -18.17 4.20
CA ARG A 254 7.18 -19.02 3.04
C ARG A 254 8.40 -18.53 2.28
N THR A 255 8.32 -17.32 1.73
CA THR A 255 9.37 -16.75 0.88
C THR A 255 9.22 -15.23 0.82
N GLU A 256 10.19 -14.58 0.19
CA GLU A 256 10.17 -13.15 -0.10
C GLU A 256 10.44 -12.92 -1.60
N ILE A 257 9.65 -12.02 -2.18
CA ILE A 257 9.75 -11.61 -3.58
C ILE A 257 10.46 -10.26 -3.60
N ALA A 258 11.72 -10.23 -4.06
CA ALA A 258 12.44 -8.98 -4.28
C ALA A 258 11.90 -8.25 -5.52
N LEU A 259 11.57 -6.97 -5.35
CA LEU A 259 10.98 -6.13 -6.41
C LEU A 259 11.97 -5.10 -6.98
N LEU A 260 13.04 -4.79 -6.24
CA LEU A 260 14.01 -3.73 -6.57
C LEU A 260 13.37 -2.33 -6.71
N SER A 261 12.20 -2.15 -6.10
CA SER A 261 11.39 -0.94 -6.12
C SER A 261 10.45 -0.99 -4.90
N SER A 262 10.09 0.17 -4.34
CA SER A 262 9.37 0.24 -3.07
C SER A 262 7.86 0.05 -3.23
N PRO A 263 7.27 -1.08 -2.80
CA PRO A 263 5.83 -1.31 -2.97
C PRO A 263 4.97 -0.41 -2.07
N SER A 264 3.80 -0.02 -2.56
CA SER A 264 2.86 0.90 -1.91
C SER A 264 1.41 0.40 -1.84
N GLY A 265 1.04 -0.53 -2.72
CA GLY A 265 -0.31 -1.12 -2.80
C GLY A 265 -0.26 -2.50 -3.42
N LEU A 266 -1.13 -3.41 -2.99
CA LEU A 266 -1.20 -4.80 -3.47
C LEU A 266 -2.63 -5.20 -3.84
N TYR A 267 -2.77 -5.98 -4.91
CA TYR A 267 -4.03 -6.59 -5.32
C TYR A 267 -3.78 -8.00 -5.87
N VAL A 268 -4.53 -8.99 -5.39
CA VAL A 268 -4.49 -10.35 -5.94
C VAL A 268 -5.66 -10.52 -6.91
N GLU A 269 -5.35 -10.90 -8.15
CA GLU A 269 -6.36 -11.28 -9.12
C GLU A 269 -6.93 -12.66 -8.75
N SER A 270 -8.21 -12.73 -8.40
CA SER A 270 -8.83 -13.99 -7.95
C SER A 270 -8.84 -15.10 -9.01
N SER A 271 -8.78 -14.76 -10.30
CA SER A 271 -8.89 -15.71 -11.42
C SER A 271 -7.60 -16.50 -11.65
N SER A 272 -6.46 -15.80 -11.70
CA SER A 272 -5.12 -16.32 -11.99
C SER A 272 -4.32 -16.55 -10.70
N GLY A 273 -4.64 -15.81 -9.64
CA GLY A 273 -3.82 -15.67 -8.44
C GLY A 273 -2.53 -14.90 -8.68
N ASP A 274 -2.48 -14.07 -9.72
CA ASP A 274 -1.37 -13.15 -9.96
C ASP A 274 -1.48 -11.95 -9.02
N LEU A 275 -0.33 -11.49 -8.55
CA LEU A 275 -0.23 -10.38 -7.62
C LEU A 275 0.17 -9.12 -8.38
N TRP A 276 -0.65 -8.09 -8.29
CA TRP A 276 -0.39 -6.76 -8.84
C TRP A 276 0.08 -5.85 -7.72
N ALA A 277 1.18 -5.14 -7.94
CA ALA A 277 1.74 -4.20 -6.99
C ALA A 277 1.87 -2.81 -7.63
N SER A 278 1.44 -1.77 -6.91
CA SER A 278 1.83 -0.38 -7.20
C SER A 278 3.08 -0.04 -6.38
N LEU A 279 3.99 0.75 -6.95
CA LEU A 279 5.29 1.01 -6.33
C LEU A 279 5.77 2.46 -6.55
N HIS A 280 6.70 2.86 -5.69
CA HIS A 280 7.51 4.07 -5.79
C HIS A 280 8.93 3.66 -6.22
N PRO A 281 9.30 3.77 -7.51
CA PRO A 281 10.60 3.29 -7.99
C PRO A 281 11.77 4.21 -7.61
N VAL A 282 11.49 5.42 -7.11
CA VAL A 282 12.50 6.38 -6.67
C VAL A 282 12.08 6.98 -5.33
N LEU A 283 12.51 6.34 -4.24
CA LEU A 283 11.98 6.61 -2.91
C LEU A 283 12.24 8.05 -2.41
N HIS A 284 13.40 8.67 -2.68
CA HIS A 284 13.63 10.08 -2.29
C HIS A 284 12.67 11.06 -2.96
N GLN A 285 12.26 10.81 -4.20
CA GLN A 285 11.29 11.65 -4.89
C GLN A 285 9.91 11.49 -4.25
N TYR A 286 9.50 10.26 -3.94
CA TYR A 286 8.29 10.01 -3.16
C TYR A 286 8.31 10.72 -1.80
N TRP A 287 9.41 10.62 -1.05
CA TRP A 287 9.56 11.30 0.24
C TRP A 287 9.41 12.82 0.12
N THR A 288 10.04 13.42 -0.87
CA THR A 288 9.92 14.87 -1.09
C THR A 288 8.53 15.28 -1.56
N TYR A 289 7.87 14.43 -2.34
CA TYR A 289 6.48 14.60 -2.78
C TYR A 289 5.52 14.52 -1.58
N ASN A 290 5.57 13.44 -0.79
CA ASN A 290 4.66 13.20 0.33
C ASN A 290 4.73 14.30 1.42
N ARG A 291 5.88 14.98 1.53
CA ARG A 291 6.09 16.09 2.48
C ARG A 291 5.82 17.47 1.90
N ALA A 292 5.84 17.62 0.58
CA ALA A 292 5.59 18.90 -0.05
C ALA A 292 4.10 19.05 -0.32
N MET A 293 3.52 20.17 0.13
CA MET A 293 2.17 20.57 -0.27
C MET A 293 2.16 21.37 -1.58
N GLU A 294 3.28 21.40 -2.30
CA GLU A 294 3.44 22.19 -3.52
C GLU A 294 3.12 21.35 -4.76
N GLU A 295 2.25 21.88 -5.62
CA GLU A 295 1.78 21.28 -6.88
C GLU A 295 2.89 20.90 -7.88
N LYS A 296 4.14 21.32 -7.65
CA LYS A 296 5.24 21.15 -8.62
C LYS A 296 6.11 19.92 -8.39
N LYS A 297 6.01 19.24 -7.24
CA LYS A 297 6.79 18.03 -7.04
C LYS A 297 6.06 16.85 -7.65
N VAL A 298 6.81 16.02 -8.37
CA VAL A 298 6.30 14.77 -8.95
C VAL A 298 7.07 13.61 -8.35
N SER A 299 6.43 12.46 -8.30
CA SER A 299 7.06 11.21 -7.89
C SER A 299 6.77 10.16 -8.96
N PRO A 300 7.79 9.44 -9.46
CA PRO A 300 7.59 8.31 -10.34
C PRO A 300 6.60 7.29 -9.79
N SER A 301 5.93 6.61 -10.71
CA SER A 301 4.92 5.58 -10.46
C SER A 301 5.24 4.34 -11.28
N GLN A 302 5.00 3.18 -10.70
CA GLN A 302 5.27 1.88 -11.34
C GLN A 302 4.19 0.88 -10.93
N VAL A 303 3.84 -0.02 -11.85
CA VAL A 303 3.05 -1.21 -11.55
C VAL A 303 3.80 -2.44 -12.00
N LEU A 304 3.93 -3.41 -11.09
CA LEU A 304 4.48 -4.73 -11.37
C LEU A 304 3.38 -5.78 -11.27
N ARG A 305 3.44 -6.77 -12.15
CA ARG A 305 2.66 -8.01 -12.04
C ARG A 305 3.60 -9.16 -11.70
N VAL A 306 3.27 -9.88 -10.63
CA VAL A 306 4.01 -11.04 -10.14
C VAL A 306 3.17 -12.29 -10.36
N ARG A 307 3.60 -13.12 -11.30
CA ARG A 307 2.99 -14.43 -11.58
C ARG A 307 3.71 -15.51 -10.80
N ILE A 308 3.05 -16.04 -9.78
CA ILE A 308 3.58 -17.11 -8.93
C ILE A 308 3.41 -18.44 -9.67
N GLN A 309 4.50 -19.19 -9.80
CA GLN A 309 4.50 -20.49 -10.46
C GLN A 309 3.86 -21.57 -9.56
N LYS A 310 3.58 -22.74 -10.14
CA LYS A 310 2.90 -23.84 -9.43
C LYS A 310 3.67 -24.36 -8.21
N ASP A 311 4.98 -24.18 -8.18
CA ASP A 311 5.84 -24.55 -7.06
C ASP A 311 5.72 -23.58 -5.85
N GLN A 312 5.07 -22.43 -6.04
CA GLN A 312 4.95 -21.34 -5.05
C GLN A 312 6.29 -20.82 -4.52
N LEU A 313 7.38 -21.09 -5.25
CA LEU A 313 8.75 -20.70 -4.88
C LEU A 313 9.42 -19.90 -5.98
N SER A 314 8.98 -20.06 -7.23
CA SER A 314 9.42 -19.25 -8.36
C SER A 314 8.32 -18.32 -8.84
N TRP A 315 8.72 -17.19 -9.40
CA TRP A 315 7.82 -16.18 -9.92
C TRP A 315 8.40 -15.50 -11.15
N VAL A 316 7.53 -14.92 -11.96
CA VAL A 316 7.89 -14.06 -13.09
C VAL A 316 7.31 -12.69 -12.83
N ILE A 317 8.16 -11.66 -12.92
CA ILE A 317 7.77 -10.26 -12.75
C ILE A 317 7.73 -9.61 -14.13
N THR A 318 6.64 -8.91 -14.42
CA THR A 318 6.48 -8.04 -15.59
C THR A 318 6.15 -6.62 -15.13
N GLU A 319 6.49 -5.64 -15.96
CA GLU A 319 6.25 -4.21 -15.71
C GLU A 319 5.22 -3.69 -16.74
N PRO A 320 3.92 -3.77 -16.43
CA PRO A 320 2.86 -3.22 -17.27
C PRO A 320 2.94 -1.71 -17.49
N TYR A 321 3.33 -0.97 -16.46
CA TYR A 321 3.24 0.48 -16.42
C TYR A 321 4.39 1.06 -15.62
N SER A 322 5.00 2.12 -16.16
CA SER A 322 5.99 2.91 -15.46
C SER A 322 5.97 4.32 -16.00
N ASN A 323 6.01 5.32 -15.12
CA ASN A 323 6.07 6.72 -15.49
C ASN A 323 6.95 7.52 -14.51
N ASP A 324 7.58 8.56 -15.02
CA ASP A 324 8.41 9.55 -14.30
C ASP A 324 7.63 10.46 -13.33
N GLY A 325 6.30 10.32 -13.25
CA GLY A 325 5.43 11.10 -12.38
C GLY A 325 4.67 12.21 -13.09
N ALA A 326 5.01 12.52 -14.35
CA ALA A 326 4.35 13.58 -15.11
C ALA A 326 2.89 13.25 -15.47
N THR A 327 2.59 11.96 -15.69
CA THR A 327 1.22 11.50 -15.96
C THR A 327 0.51 11.18 -14.65
N LEU A 328 1.09 10.29 -13.85
CA LEU A 328 0.56 9.88 -12.56
C LEU A 328 1.69 9.91 -11.54
N SER A 329 1.53 10.72 -10.49
CA SER A 329 2.49 10.80 -9.40
C SER A 329 2.12 9.88 -8.24
N ALA A 330 3.15 9.26 -7.65
CA ALA A 330 3.06 8.46 -6.43
C ALA A 330 1.93 7.41 -6.44
N SER A 331 1.99 6.45 -7.37
CA SER A 331 1.05 5.32 -7.39
C SER A 331 1.01 4.58 -6.06
N SER A 332 -0.18 4.44 -5.49
CA SER A 332 -0.43 3.86 -4.15
C SER A 332 -1.43 2.70 -4.18
N SER A 333 -2.23 2.58 -5.23
CA SER A 333 -3.19 1.48 -5.37
C SER A 333 -3.27 0.98 -6.79
N VAL A 334 -3.62 -0.31 -6.94
CA VAL A 334 -3.78 -0.96 -8.23
C VAL A 334 -4.92 -1.97 -8.16
N VAL A 335 -5.73 -2.04 -9.22
CA VAL A 335 -6.74 -3.08 -9.42
C VAL A 335 -6.71 -3.48 -10.89
N PHE A 336 -6.70 -4.79 -11.17
CA PHE A 336 -6.84 -5.31 -12.51
C PHE A 336 -8.19 -6.01 -12.66
N SER A 337 -9.03 -5.55 -13.60
CA SER A 337 -10.34 -6.12 -13.83
C SER A 337 -10.77 -5.90 -15.29
N ALA A 338 -11.34 -6.92 -15.91
CA ALA A 338 -11.87 -6.87 -17.28
C ALA A 338 -10.86 -6.31 -18.31
N ASN A 339 -9.59 -6.76 -18.25
CA ASN A 339 -8.47 -6.29 -19.09
C ASN A 339 -8.18 -4.78 -18.96
N ARG A 340 -8.66 -4.13 -17.89
CA ARG A 340 -8.33 -2.76 -17.55
C ARG A 340 -7.52 -2.74 -16.26
N LEU A 341 -6.48 -1.92 -16.27
CA LEU A 341 -5.62 -1.65 -15.13
C LEU A 341 -6.02 -0.28 -14.56
N LEU A 342 -6.50 -0.27 -13.33
CA LEU A 342 -6.80 0.93 -12.56
C LEU A 342 -5.60 1.21 -11.67
N ILE A 343 -5.04 2.41 -11.76
CA ILE A 343 -3.84 2.83 -11.01
C ILE A 343 -4.16 4.13 -10.28
N GLY A 344 -4.22 4.07 -8.95
CA GLY A 344 -4.49 5.22 -8.11
C GLY A 344 -3.21 5.86 -7.60
N GLY A 345 -3.13 7.19 -7.64
CA GLY A 345 -2.07 7.95 -6.97
C GLY A 345 -2.49 8.35 -5.56
N GLN A 346 -1.54 8.50 -4.65
CA GLN A 346 -1.84 8.81 -3.24
C GLN A 346 -2.62 10.12 -3.09
N ASP A 347 -2.12 11.19 -3.70
CA ASP A 347 -2.74 12.51 -3.74
C ASP A 347 -3.02 12.96 -5.19
N ALA A 348 -2.88 12.05 -6.16
CA ALA A 348 -3.06 12.30 -7.58
C ALA A 348 -4.32 11.60 -8.13
N ARG A 349 -4.64 11.87 -9.39
CA ARG A 349 -5.83 11.33 -10.07
C ARG A 349 -5.79 9.80 -10.20
N LEU A 350 -6.94 9.20 -10.47
CA LEU A 350 -7.05 7.79 -10.83
C LEU A 350 -6.87 7.63 -12.35
N LEU A 351 -5.97 6.73 -12.76
CA LEU A 351 -5.69 6.38 -14.15
C LEU A 351 -6.31 5.03 -14.50
N ILE A 352 -6.98 4.93 -15.65
CA ILE A 352 -7.50 3.68 -16.21
C ILE A 352 -6.79 3.41 -17.52
N CYS A 353 -6.13 2.27 -17.62
CA CYS A 353 -5.42 1.83 -18.82
C CYS A 353 -6.01 0.54 -19.38
N ASP A 354 -6.22 0.49 -20.68
CA ASP A 354 -6.51 -0.76 -21.37
C ASP A 354 -5.25 -1.62 -21.45
N VAL A 355 -5.37 -2.93 -21.19
CA VAL A 355 -4.26 -3.88 -21.30
C VAL A 355 -4.43 -4.69 -22.58
N ILE A 356 -3.62 -4.36 -23.60
CA ILE A 356 -3.75 -4.95 -24.94
C ILE A 356 -3.36 -6.43 -24.94
N ASN A 357 -2.35 -6.83 -24.17
CA ASN A 357 -1.81 -8.19 -24.13
C ASN A 357 -1.76 -8.76 -22.70
N PRO A 358 -2.91 -9.05 -22.07
CA PRO A 358 -2.98 -9.45 -20.65
C PRO A 358 -2.31 -10.79 -20.34
N GLN A 359 -1.81 -11.53 -21.33
CA GLN A 359 -1.04 -12.76 -21.09
C GLN A 359 0.46 -12.49 -20.88
N ILE A 360 0.97 -11.43 -21.50
CA ILE A 360 2.39 -11.06 -21.52
C ILE A 360 2.66 -9.90 -20.55
N THR A 361 1.69 -8.99 -20.43
CA THR A 361 1.75 -7.80 -19.58
C THR A 361 1.73 -8.15 -18.11
#